data_AF-A0A850ME31-F1
#
_entry.id   AF-A0A850ME31-F1
#
_cell.length_a   1.000
_cell.length_b   1.000
_cell.length_c   1.000
_cell.angle_alpha   90.00
_cell.angle_beta   90.00
_cell.angle_gamma   90.00
#
_symmetry.space_group_name_H-M   'P 1'
#
loop_
_entity.id
_entity.type
_entity.pdbx_description
1 polymer ?
#
loop_
_entity_poly.entity_id
_entity_poly.type
_entity_poly.pdbx_seq_one_letter_code
_entity_poly.pdbx_strand_id
1 'polypeptide(L)'
;MLKSKHRLLILLSICVVFYLALPLPVSPINRIATELDINPEDPLLFDTQNIAIYDYHNGTTEKTITITVTEVNQGSNWANVSIVTDSTYWIQPTLNGLIKGRYTIFWLHVGNVITRGLIFGAEPGMRFNVTDPIGLIGSAGTNYTAIIDRRIVYWSLDADLHGAQFSFQVTFYNESNNVTMGRALYDSTCGLLFTLEGGSPYTQVTLQETTYAISRNRFTVIPWAIGLFAGLVAVAYLFMKKRLKLEAEKTREITFLLAAGGTAFLVDVFVDVWFYATLGLMGSVLLHMGAILGFLVICIYQKYGLKCVTPALLEVAFILSMVYFVGDDFVPHLTAAWGLIASWFIMLYLAGRPLAESSKKFEIV
;
A
#
# COMPACT_ATOMS: atom_id res chain seq x y z
N MET A 1 4.64 6.75 -39.26
CA MET A 1 5.57 7.24 -38.19
C MET A 1 4.84 8.01 -37.09
N LEU A 2 5.15 7.67 -35.83
CA LEU A 2 4.72 8.41 -34.65
C LEU A 2 5.48 9.73 -34.47
N LYS A 3 4.77 10.87 -34.53
CA LYS A 3 5.33 12.21 -34.25
C LYS A 3 5.42 12.47 -32.74
N SER A 4 6.32 13.35 -32.30
CA SER A 4 6.52 13.72 -30.88
C SER A 4 5.23 14.06 -30.13
N LYS A 5 4.28 14.76 -30.77
CA LYS A 5 2.97 15.08 -30.17
C LYS A 5 2.17 13.85 -29.69
N HIS A 6 2.29 12.72 -30.39
CA HIS A 6 1.59 11.49 -30.01
C HIS A 6 2.31 10.79 -28.86
N ARG A 7 3.65 10.83 -28.84
CA ARG A 7 4.44 10.30 -27.72
C ARG A 7 4.14 11.06 -26.43
N LEU A 8 4.06 12.38 -26.52
CA LEU A 8 3.65 13.24 -25.41
C LEU A 8 2.21 12.94 -24.97
N LEU A 9 1.29 12.73 -25.91
CA LEU A 9 -0.08 12.33 -25.58
C LEU A 9 -0.12 10.99 -24.83
N ILE A 10 0.65 9.99 -25.26
CA ILE A 10 0.76 8.69 -24.57
C ILE A 10 1.26 8.89 -23.14
N LEU A 11 2.37 9.63 -22.98
CA LEU A 11 2.95 9.93 -21.68
C LEU A 11 1.94 10.60 -20.74
N LEU A 12 1.34 11.70 -21.19
CA LEU A 12 0.35 12.45 -20.41
C LEU A 12 -0.86 11.59 -20.05
N SER A 13 -1.34 10.75 -20.97
CA SER A 13 -2.47 9.85 -20.71
C SER A 13 -2.15 8.85 -19.59
N ILE A 14 -0.96 8.25 -19.63
CA ILE A 14 -0.50 7.33 -18.58
C ILE A 14 -0.33 8.07 -17.25
N CYS A 15 0.30 9.25 -17.24
CA CYS A 15 0.47 10.04 -16.01
C CYS A 15 -0.87 10.45 -15.39
N VAL A 16 -1.85 10.86 -16.19
CA VAL A 16 -3.19 11.22 -15.71
C VAL A 16 -3.88 9.99 -15.12
N VAL A 17 -3.89 8.86 -15.82
CA VAL A 17 -4.54 7.64 -15.31
C VAL A 17 -3.83 7.11 -14.07
N PHE A 18 -2.51 7.15 -14.05
CA PHE A 18 -1.71 6.81 -12.88
C PHE A 18 -2.11 7.69 -11.68
N TYR A 19 -2.16 9.01 -11.86
CA TYR A 19 -2.60 9.93 -10.81
C TYR A 19 -4.03 9.64 -10.31
N LEU A 20 -4.95 9.33 -11.22
CA LEU A 20 -6.33 8.96 -10.87
C LEU A 20 -6.40 7.63 -10.13
N ALA A 21 -5.52 6.68 -10.47
CA ALA A 21 -5.43 5.35 -9.86
C ALA A 21 -4.66 5.33 -8.54
N LEU A 22 -3.89 6.39 -8.22
CA LEU A 22 -3.15 6.45 -6.96
C LEU A 22 -4.10 6.43 -5.77
N PRO A 23 -3.71 5.77 -4.66
CA PRO A 23 -4.42 5.81 -3.39
C PRO A 23 -4.17 7.14 -2.66
N LEU A 24 -4.26 8.27 -3.37
CA LEU A 24 -4.19 9.60 -2.77
C LEU A 24 -5.60 10.07 -2.38
N PRO A 25 -5.78 10.78 -1.27
CA PRO A 25 -7.10 11.23 -0.81
C PRO A 25 -7.80 12.20 -1.78
N VAL A 26 -7.06 12.73 -2.76
CA VAL A 26 -7.59 13.58 -3.84
C VAL A 26 -7.94 12.79 -5.10
N SER A 27 -7.70 11.48 -5.14
CA SER A 27 -8.05 10.67 -6.31
C SER A 27 -9.58 10.51 -6.39
N PRO A 28 -10.19 10.71 -7.57
CA PRO A 28 -11.63 10.51 -7.74
C PRO A 28 -12.09 9.09 -7.38
N ILE A 29 -11.22 8.09 -7.53
CA ILE A 29 -11.51 6.71 -7.12
C ILE A 29 -11.66 6.59 -5.61
N ASN A 30 -10.79 7.22 -4.83
CA ASN A 30 -10.90 7.19 -3.38
C ASN A 30 -12.19 7.88 -2.90
N ARG A 31 -12.61 8.95 -3.57
CA ARG A 31 -13.91 9.57 -3.31
C ARG A 31 -15.08 8.67 -3.67
N ILE A 32 -15.03 7.97 -4.81
CA ILE A 32 -16.06 6.99 -5.20
C ILE A 32 -16.09 5.81 -4.23
N ALA A 33 -14.93 5.29 -3.82
CA ALA A 33 -14.85 4.24 -2.79
C ALA A 33 -15.43 4.70 -1.46
N THR A 34 -15.24 5.98 -1.13
CA THR A 34 -15.84 6.61 0.06
C THR A 34 -17.36 6.74 -0.08
N GLU A 35 -17.87 7.14 -1.25
CA GLU A 35 -19.31 7.28 -1.53
C GLU A 35 -20.01 5.91 -1.68
N LEU A 36 -19.28 4.86 -2.03
CA LEU A 36 -19.78 3.48 -2.16
C LEU A 36 -19.65 2.67 -0.86
N ASP A 37 -19.27 3.31 0.24
CA ASP A 37 -19.06 2.68 1.56
C ASP A 37 -18.04 1.53 1.56
N ILE A 38 -17.09 1.58 0.64
CA ILE A 38 -16.00 0.62 0.56
C ILE A 38 -14.88 1.13 1.48
N ASN A 39 -15.07 0.92 2.79
CA ASN A 39 -14.13 1.25 3.87
C ASN A 39 -13.86 2.76 4.18
N PRO A 40 -14.85 3.68 4.12
CA PRO A 40 -14.66 5.07 4.53
C PRO A 40 -14.84 5.34 6.01
N GLU A 41 -15.36 4.38 6.76
CA GLU A 41 -15.73 4.63 8.15
C GLU A 41 -14.49 4.98 8.97
N ASP A 42 -14.62 6.04 9.77
CA ASP A 42 -13.63 6.33 10.78
C ASP A 42 -13.57 5.10 11.70
N PRO A 43 -12.40 4.61 12.16
CA PRO A 43 -12.29 3.46 13.07
C PRO A 43 -13.04 3.61 14.41
N LEU A 44 -13.84 4.65 14.60
CA LEU A 44 -14.75 4.88 15.71
C LEU A 44 -16.22 4.57 15.38
N LEU A 45 -16.54 4.44 14.09
CA LEU A 45 -17.88 4.18 13.58
C LEU A 45 -17.89 2.73 13.13
N PHE A 46 -18.71 1.92 13.82
CA PHE A 46 -18.87 0.52 13.50
C PHE A 46 -20.36 0.19 13.56
N ASP A 47 -20.86 -0.42 12.49
CA ASP A 47 -22.21 -0.96 12.45
C ASP A 47 -22.31 -2.38 13.05
N THR A 48 -21.16 -2.98 13.41
CA THR A 48 -21.05 -4.35 13.92
C THR A 48 -19.94 -4.49 14.97
N GLN A 49 -19.99 -5.58 15.74
CA GLN A 49 -18.96 -5.89 16.72
C GLN A 49 -17.62 -6.22 16.02
N ASN A 50 -16.56 -5.58 16.47
CA ASN A 50 -15.19 -5.83 16.04
C ASN A 50 -14.32 -6.37 17.18
N ILE A 51 -13.39 -7.26 16.86
CA ILE A 51 -12.48 -7.88 17.81
C ILE A 51 -11.03 -7.73 17.38
N ALA A 52 -10.13 -7.59 18.34
CA ALA A 52 -8.67 -7.67 18.17
C ALA A 52 -8.09 -8.56 19.27
N ILE A 53 -7.34 -9.58 18.89
CA ILE A 53 -6.77 -10.59 19.79
C ILE A 53 -5.26 -10.41 19.81
N TYR A 54 -4.68 -10.35 21.00
CA TYR A 54 -3.27 -10.13 21.23
C TYR A 54 -2.66 -11.27 22.05
N ASP A 55 -1.44 -11.63 21.72
CA ASP A 55 -0.59 -12.39 22.61
C ASP A 55 0.20 -11.44 23.50
N TYR A 56 0.22 -11.72 24.80
CA TYR A 56 0.97 -11.00 25.80
C TYR A 56 2.00 -11.93 26.44
N HIS A 57 3.22 -11.43 26.58
CA HIS A 57 4.30 -12.10 27.29
C HIS A 57 5.08 -11.08 28.13
N ASN A 58 5.35 -11.37 29.40
CA ASN A 58 6.16 -10.49 30.28
C ASN A 58 7.38 -11.20 30.90
N GLY A 59 7.86 -12.27 30.26
CA GLY A 59 8.95 -13.10 30.76
C GLY A 59 8.54 -14.16 31.77
N THR A 60 7.35 -14.05 32.38
CA THR A 60 6.85 -15.02 33.37
C THR A 60 5.44 -15.51 33.10
N THR A 61 4.63 -14.69 32.43
CA THR A 61 3.23 -14.95 32.13
C THR A 61 3.00 -14.81 30.64
N GLU A 62 2.30 -15.79 30.07
CA GLU A 62 1.72 -15.75 28.73
C GLU A 62 0.20 -15.71 28.86
N LYS A 63 -0.45 -14.78 28.16
CA LYS A 63 -1.91 -14.71 28.10
C LYS A 63 -2.39 -14.12 26.79
N THR A 64 -3.63 -14.38 26.47
CA THR A 64 -4.33 -13.71 25.37
C THR A 64 -5.12 -12.53 25.90
N ILE A 65 -5.05 -11.40 25.20
CA ILE A 65 -5.82 -10.19 25.48
C ILE A 65 -6.77 -9.97 24.30
N THR A 66 -8.07 -9.94 24.56
CA THR A 66 -9.06 -9.65 23.51
C THR A 66 -9.66 -8.28 23.74
N ILE A 67 -9.61 -7.42 22.73
CA ILE A 67 -10.32 -6.15 22.71
C ILE A 67 -11.55 -6.35 21.85
N THR A 68 -12.71 -6.00 22.39
CA THR A 68 -13.97 -6.04 21.67
C THR A 68 -14.56 -4.64 21.63
N VAL A 69 -14.85 -4.16 20.43
CA VAL A 69 -15.53 -2.89 20.20
C VAL A 69 -16.90 -3.16 19.62
N THR A 70 -17.93 -2.63 20.27
CA THR A 70 -19.33 -2.84 19.89
C THR A 70 -20.02 -1.48 19.80
N GLU A 71 -20.84 -1.28 18.77
CA GLU A 71 -21.74 -0.14 18.71
C GLU A 71 -22.65 -0.15 19.94
N VAL A 72 -22.73 0.97 20.67
CA VAL A 72 -23.71 1.09 21.76
C VAL A 72 -24.54 2.34 21.56
N ASN A 73 -25.78 2.07 21.13
CA ASN A 73 -26.88 2.97 20.77
C ASN A 73 -26.90 3.41 19.31
N GLN A 74 -27.81 2.79 18.55
CA GLN A 74 -28.27 3.23 17.24
C GLN A 74 -28.75 4.69 17.33
N GLY A 75 -27.91 5.64 16.98
CA GLY A 75 -28.28 7.07 16.96
C GLY A 75 -27.18 8.04 17.36
N SER A 76 -26.03 7.57 17.81
CA SER A 76 -24.94 8.46 18.21
C SER A 76 -23.60 7.73 18.20
N ASN A 77 -22.82 7.94 17.14
CA ASN A 77 -21.37 7.82 16.88
C ASN A 77 -20.40 7.39 18.03
N TRP A 78 -20.79 6.51 18.94
CA TRP A 78 -20.01 6.07 20.11
C TRP A 78 -19.93 4.55 20.12
N ALA A 79 -18.73 4.01 20.22
CA ALA A 79 -18.49 2.58 20.33
C ALA A 79 -18.04 2.21 21.75
N ASN A 80 -18.66 1.24 22.40
CA ASN A 80 -18.15 0.75 23.67
C ASN A 80 -16.99 -0.21 23.43
N VAL A 81 -15.86 0.10 24.06
CA VAL A 81 -14.66 -0.71 24.07
C VAL A 81 -14.67 -1.56 25.33
N SER A 82 -14.55 -2.87 25.18
CA SER A 82 -14.31 -3.81 26.27
C SER A 82 -12.94 -4.46 26.11
N ILE A 83 -12.19 -4.54 27.20
CA ILE A 83 -10.85 -5.16 27.24
C ILE A 83 -10.96 -6.44 28.07
N VAL A 84 -10.66 -7.57 27.44
CA VAL A 84 -10.81 -8.92 27.98
C VAL A 84 -9.43 -9.51 28.20
N THR A 85 -8.96 -9.40 29.44
CA THR A 85 -7.99 -10.34 30.04
C THR A 85 -8.63 -11.05 31.22
N ASP A 86 -9.50 -10.31 31.94
CA ASP A 86 -10.21 -10.74 33.15
C ASP A 86 -11.67 -10.20 33.21
N SER A 87 -12.16 -9.63 32.09
CA SER A 87 -13.58 -9.33 31.79
C SER A 87 -14.38 -8.32 32.64
N THR A 88 -13.88 -7.10 32.89
CA THR A 88 -14.69 -6.05 33.59
C THR A 88 -14.54 -4.60 33.13
N TYR A 89 -13.68 -4.28 32.15
CA TYR A 89 -13.47 -2.88 31.75
C TYR A 89 -14.30 -2.52 30.53
N TRP A 90 -15.36 -1.74 30.77
CA TRP A 90 -16.15 -1.08 29.74
C TRP A 90 -15.75 0.38 29.65
N ILE A 91 -15.47 0.84 28.44
CA ILE A 91 -15.05 2.20 28.20
C ILE A 91 -15.83 2.77 27.01
N GLN A 92 -16.42 3.95 27.20
CA GLN A 92 -17.07 4.73 26.15
C GLN A 92 -16.17 5.90 25.74
N PRO A 93 -15.56 5.88 24.55
CA PRO A 93 -14.77 6.98 24.01
C PRO A 93 -15.68 8.11 23.48
N THR A 94 -15.09 9.30 23.34
CA THR A 94 -15.70 10.40 22.58
C THR A 94 -15.65 10.12 21.07
N LEU A 95 -16.27 11.01 20.29
CA LEU A 95 -16.20 11.05 18.81
C LEU A 95 -14.77 11.05 18.23
N ASN A 96 -13.76 11.37 19.05
CA ASN A 96 -12.36 11.38 18.65
C ASN A 96 -11.57 10.22 19.30
N GLY A 97 -12.23 9.19 19.83
CA GLY A 97 -11.54 8.03 20.44
C GLY A 97 -10.95 8.29 21.82
N LEU A 98 -11.26 9.43 22.44
CA LEU A 98 -10.71 9.81 23.74
C LEU A 98 -11.58 9.33 24.89
N ILE A 99 -10.96 8.85 25.94
CA ILE A 99 -11.55 8.41 27.19
C ILE A 99 -11.05 9.35 28.27
N LYS A 100 -11.94 10.15 28.86
CA LYS A 100 -11.55 11.20 29.83
C LYS A 100 -10.41 12.09 29.30
N GLY A 101 -10.41 12.36 27.99
CA GLY A 101 -9.40 13.17 27.30
C GLY A 101 -8.11 12.44 26.90
N ARG A 102 -8.07 11.09 26.96
CA ARG A 102 -6.88 10.28 26.64
C ARG A 102 -7.21 9.07 25.77
N TYR A 103 -6.29 8.65 24.91
CA TYR A 103 -6.38 7.39 24.19
C TYR A 103 -6.03 6.19 25.08
N THR A 104 -6.30 4.98 24.61
CA THR A 104 -5.77 3.77 25.26
C THR A 104 -4.47 3.34 24.60
N ILE A 105 -3.64 2.59 25.33
CA ILE A 105 -2.44 1.98 24.75
C ILE A 105 -2.76 0.97 23.63
N PHE A 106 -3.98 0.48 23.54
CA PHE A 106 -4.35 -0.43 22.46
C PHE A 106 -4.80 0.27 21.18
N TRP A 107 -5.17 1.56 21.30
CA TRP A 107 -5.81 2.28 20.23
C TRP A 107 -5.55 3.77 20.30
N LEU A 108 -4.82 4.27 19.30
CA LEU A 108 -4.56 5.69 19.07
C LEU A 108 -5.35 6.14 17.86
N HIS A 109 -6.37 6.97 18.05
CA HIS A 109 -7.15 7.47 16.92
C HIS A 109 -6.27 8.30 15.99
N VAL A 110 -6.23 7.87 14.73
CA VAL A 110 -5.73 8.66 13.62
C VAL A 110 -6.91 8.83 12.68
N GLY A 111 -7.34 10.07 12.47
CA GLY A 111 -8.45 10.34 11.58
C GLY A 111 -8.18 9.77 10.18
N ASN A 112 -9.21 9.15 9.59
CA ASN A 112 -9.08 8.48 8.30
C ASN A 112 -8.50 9.45 7.25
N VAL A 113 -7.34 9.08 6.70
CA VAL A 113 -6.60 9.90 5.72
C VAL A 113 -7.40 10.10 4.42
N ILE A 114 -8.28 9.16 4.09
CA ILE A 114 -9.13 9.22 2.90
C ILE A 114 -10.20 10.32 3.06
N THR A 115 -10.75 10.49 4.27
CA THR A 115 -11.81 11.48 4.52
C THR A 115 -11.27 12.87 4.89
N ARG A 116 -10.01 12.97 5.34
CA ARG A 116 -9.41 14.23 5.85
C ARG A 116 -8.40 14.93 4.92
N GLY A 117 -8.15 14.43 3.70
CA GLY A 117 -7.41 15.15 2.66
C GLY A 117 -5.88 14.97 2.67
N LEU A 118 -5.14 15.89 2.02
CA LEU A 118 -3.70 15.79 1.66
C LEU A 118 -2.70 15.64 2.82
N ILE A 119 -3.15 15.73 4.07
CA ILE A 119 -2.30 15.55 5.24
C ILE A 119 -2.51 14.11 5.71
N PHE A 120 -1.53 13.24 5.46
CA PHE A 120 -1.44 11.95 6.15
C PHE A 120 -1.48 12.25 7.65
N GLY A 121 -2.59 11.95 8.32
CA GLY A 121 -3.03 12.59 9.58
C GLY A 121 -2.13 12.41 10.82
N ALA A 122 -1.02 11.69 10.71
CA ALA A 122 -0.11 11.36 11.79
C ALA A 122 1.34 11.70 11.38
N GLU A 123 1.95 12.76 11.89
CA GLU A 123 3.33 13.23 11.59
C GLU A 123 4.34 12.85 12.68
N PRO A 124 5.62 12.60 12.33
CA PRO A 124 6.69 12.49 13.33
C PRO A 124 6.69 13.70 14.26
N GLY A 125 6.75 13.44 15.57
CA GLY A 125 6.68 14.44 16.63
C GLY A 125 5.26 14.74 17.14
N MET A 126 4.19 14.27 16.47
CA MET A 126 2.84 14.36 17.02
C MET A 126 2.74 13.60 18.35
N ARG A 127 1.99 14.19 19.28
CA ARG A 127 1.86 13.70 20.66
C ARG A 127 0.43 13.30 20.95
N PHE A 128 0.27 12.17 21.65
CA PHE A 128 -1.00 11.69 22.14
C PHE A 128 -0.92 11.47 23.65
N ASN A 129 -1.95 11.89 24.37
CA ASN A 129 -2.10 11.54 25.78
C ASN A 129 -2.74 10.17 25.84
N VAL A 130 -2.08 9.23 26.50
CA VAL A 130 -2.47 7.81 26.53
C VAL A 130 -2.59 7.34 27.97
N THR A 131 -3.51 6.41 28.20
CA THR A 131 -3.64 5.67 29.45
C THR A 131 -3.50 4.18 29.17
N ASP A 132 -2.81 3.47 30.05
CA ASP A 132 -2.74 2.02 30.07
C ASP A 132 -3.75 1.49 31.08
N PRO A 133 -4.96 1.07 30.66
CA PRO A 133 -6.04 0.75 31.58
C PRO A 133 -5.78 -0.52 32.39
N ILE A 134 -4.96 -1.45 31.88
CA ILE A 134 -4.75 -2.76 32.49
C ILE A 134 -3.31 -3.02 32.95
N GLY A 135 -2.39 -2.09 32.68
CA GLY A 135 -1.00 -2.18 33.14
C GLY A 135 -0.14 -3.12 32.30
N LEU A 136 -0.11 -2.92 30.99
CA LEU A 136 0.80 -3.60 30.07
C LEU A 136 2.26 -3.24 30.31
N ILE A 137 2.61 -1.94 30.29
CA ILE A 137 4.02 -1.47 30.39
C ILE A 137 4.36 -0.86 31.75
N GLY A 138 3.35 -0.54 32.56
CA GLY A 138 3.50 -0.08 33.93
C GLY A 138 2.30 -0.50 34.77
N SER A 139 2.03 0.19 35.87
CA SER A 139 0.85 -0.09 36.69
C SER A 139 -0.46 0.22 35.94
N ALA A 140 -1.53 -0.52 36.22
CA ALA A 140 -2.84 -0.22 35.67
C ALA A 140 -3.28 1.22 35.98
N GLY A 141 -3.85 1.89 34.97
CA GLY A 141 -4.25 3.29 35.03
C GLY A 141 -3.12 4.30 34.84
N THR A 142 -1.89 3.86 34.56
CA THR A 142 -0.76 4.77 34.34
C THR A 142 -0.95 5.57 33.06
N ASN A 143 -0.48 6.81 33.11
CA ASN A 143 -0.61 7.81 32.06
C ASN A 143 0.73 8.02 31.35
N TYR A 144 0.67 8.11 30.03
CA TYR A 144 1.82 8.24 29.14
C TYR A 144 1.61 9.35 28.11
N THR A 145 2.72 9.87 27.62
CA THR A 145 2.77 10.62 26.36
C THR A 145 3.30 9.66 25.28
N ALA A 146 2.48 9.35 24.29
CA ALA A 146 2.90 8.69 23.07
C ALA A 146 3.41 9.74 22.07
N ILE A 147 4.59 9.52 21.49
CA ILE A 147 5.15 10.38 20.44
C ILE A 147 5.39 9.53 19.20
N ILE A 148 4.92 10.00 18.05
CA ILE A 148 5.24 9.35 16.78
C ILE A 148 6.71 9.62 16.46
N ASP A 149 7.50 8.56 16.39
CA ASP A 149 8.91 8.66 16.01
C ASP A 149 9.08 8.70 14.50
N ARG A 150 8.41 7.79 13.80
CA ARG A 150 8.53 7.62 12.36
C ARG A 150 7.26 7.05 11.75
N ARG A 151 7.02 7.45 10.50
CA ARG A 151 6.12 6.75 9.58
C ARG A 151 6.91 5.64 8.90
N ILE A 152 6.32 4.46 8.83
CA ILE A 152 6.93 3.33 8.14
C ILE A 152 5.93 2.67 7.21
N VAL A 153 6.46 1.97 6.23
CA VAL A 153 5.71 0.90 5.58
C VAL A 153 6.07 -0.38 6.31
N TYR A 154 5.12 -0.94 7.04
CA TYR A 154 5.26 -2.24 7.69
C TYR A 154 4.93 -3.34 6.71
N TRP A 155 5.85 -4.27 6.51
CA TRP A 155 5.70 -5.36 5.58
C TRP A 155 5.66 -6.63 6.41
N SER A 156 4.45 -7.09 6.75
CA SER A 156 4.33 -8.38 7.40
C SER A 156 4.50 -9.49 6.36
N LEU A 157 5.23 -10.55 6.76
CA LEU A 157 5.29 -11.81 6.02
C LEU A 157 4.17 -12.77 6.46
N ASP A 158 3.37 -12.38 7.46
CA ASP A 158 2.26 -13.17 7.97
C ASP A 158 1.15 -13.21 6.94
N ALA A 159 0.66 -14.41 6.64
CA ALA A 159 -0.26 -14.67 5.53
C ALA A 159 -1.56 -13.84 5.61
N ASP A 160 -1.96 -13.44 6.83
CA ASP A 160 -3.22 -12.75 7.11
C ASP A 160 -3.10 -11.22 7.06
N LEU A 161 -1.87 -10.68 7.05
CA LEU A 161 -1.59 -9.26 6.85
C LEU A 161 -1.20 -9.03 5.39
N HIS A 162 -2.20 -9.05 4.52
CA HIS A 162 -1.97 -8.92 3.08
C HIS A 162 -1.31 -7.58 2.70
N GLY A 163 -0.02 -7.64 2.35
CA GLY A 163 0.70 -6.55 1.70
C GLY A 163 1.39 -5.56 2.64
N ALA A 164 2.10 -4.61 2.04
CA ALA A 164 2.76 -3.52 2.74
C ALA A 164 1.71 -2.58 3.34
N GLN A 165 1.85 -2.23 4.61
CA GLN A 165 0.91 -1.40 5.36
C GLN A 165 1.56 -0.08 5.77
N PHE A 166 0.81 1.01 5.71
CA PHE A 166 1.32 2.24 6.31
C PHE A 166 1.07 2.16 7.80
N SER A 167 2.14 2.33 8.56
CA SER A 167 2.11 2.23 10.00
C SER A 167 2.94 3.35 10.59
N PHE A 168 2.79 3.57 11.88
CA PHE A 168 3.63 4.53 12.58
C PHE A 168 4.21 3.87 13.83
N GLN A 169 5.49 4.13 14.04
CA GLN A 169 6.17 3.72 15.26
C GLN A 169 6.03 4.83 16.29
N VAL A 170 5.68 4.43 17.50
CA VAL A 170 5.43 5.31 18.63
C VAL A 170 6.37 4.93 19.77
N THR A 171 6.93 5.93 20.44
CA THR A 171 7.59 5.74 21.74
C THR A 171 6.69 6.28 22.85
N PHE A 172 6.53 5.48 23.90
CA PHE A 172 5.81 5.86 25.12
C PHE A 172 6.77 6.46 26.14
N TYR A 173 6.42 7.63 26.66
CA TYR A 173 7.11 8.29 27.75
C TYR A 173 6.19 8.37 28.96
N ASN A 174 6.71 8.04 30.14
CA ASN A 174 5.97 8.24 31.38
C ASN A 174 5.77 9.75 31.60
N GLU A 175 4.53 10.17 31.82
CA GLU A 175 4.20 11.60 31.91
C GLU A 175 4.82 12.28 33.14
N SER A 176 5.08 11.53 34.22
CA SER A 176 5.60 12.09 35.48
C SER A 176 7.09 12.44 35.43
N ASN A 177 7.90 11.69 34.67
CA ASN A 177 9.35 11.79 34.69
C ASN A 177 10.00 11.76 33.29
N ASN A 178 9.18 11.67 32.23
CA ASN A 178 9.59 11.65 30.83
C ASN A 178 10.58 10.53 30.47
N VAL A 179 10.60 9.44 31.25
CA VAL A 179 11.42 8.25 30.95
C VAL A 179 10.72 7.42 29.88
N THR A 180 11.50 6.89 28.93
CA THR A 180 11.00 5.96 27.91
C THR A 180 10.52 4.67 28.56
N MET A 181 9.25 4.32 28.30
CA MET A 181 8.61 3.14 28.86
C MET A 181 8.49 2.01 27.86
N GLY A 182 8.37 2.29 26.57
CA GLY A 182 8.25 1.26 25.55
C GLY A 182 8.07 1.83 24.16
N ARG A 183 8.04 0.93 23.18
CA ARG A 183 7.82 1.25 21.77
C ARG A 183 6.67 0.43 21.24
N ALA A 184 5.90 1.01 20.35
CA ALA A 184 4.81 0.33 19.70
C ALA A 184 4.76 0.61 18.20
N LEU A 185 4.12 -0.31 17.50
CA LEU A 185 3.71 -0.19 16.12
C LEU A 185 2.20 -0.08 16.06
N TYR A 186 1.69 0.89 15.32
CA TYR A 186 0.26 1.08 15.09
C TYR A 186 -0.06 1.14 13.60
N ASP A 187 -1.23 0.62 13.22
CA ASP A 187 -1.76 0.80 11.87
C ASP A 187 -2.24 2.24 11.66
N SER A 188 -1.88 2.83 10.51
CA SER A 188 -2.23 4.22 10.19
C SER A 188 -3.70 4.45 9.86
N THR A 189 -4.47 3.39 9.57
CA THR A 189 -5.86 3.50 9.13
C THR A 189 -6.86 3.28 10.25
N CYS A 190 -6.62 2.30 11.12
CA CYS A 190 -7.51 2.02 12.24
C CYS A 190 -6.93 2.47 13.59
N GLY A 191 -5.64 2.79 13.67
CA GLY A 191 -4.99 3.22 14.90
C GLY A 191 -4.78 2.08 15.91
N LEU A 192 -4.99 0.84 15.50
CA LEU A 192 -4.90 -0.36 16.35
C LEU A 192 -3.44 -0.71 16.63
N LEU A 193 -3.15 -1.10 17.87
CA LEU A 193 -1.84 -1.60 18.27
C LEU A 193 -1.52 -2.90 17.51
N PHE A 194 -0.33 -3.00 16.94
CA PHE A 194 0.19 -4.20 16.30
C PHE A 194 1.22 -4.89 17.16
N THR A 195 2.22 -4.13 17.60
CA THR A 195 3.24 -4.62 18.53
C THR A 195 3.51 -3.59 19.60
N LEU A 196 3.82 -4.05 20.81
CA LEU A 196 4.28 -3.23 21.92
C LEU A 196 5.41 -3.98 22.61
N GLU A 197 6.53 -3.30 22.84
CA GLU A 197 7.67 -3.84 23.55
C GLU A 197 8.22 -2.82 24.55
N GLY A 198 8.46 -3.25 25.78
CA GLY A 198 9.04 -2.42 26.83
C GLY A 198 8.42 -2.67 28.20
N GLY A 199 8.52 -1.70 29.09
CA GLY A 199 8.04 -1.78 30.44
C GLY A 199 9.04 -2.39 31.42
N SER A 200 8.64 -2.44 32.68
CA SER A 200 9.37 -3.11 33.75
C SER A 200 8.35 -3.82 34.66
N PRO A 201 8.22 -5.16 34.57
CA PRO A 201 9.02 -6.09 33.78
C PRO A 201 8.85 -5.90 32.26
N TYR A 202 9.85 -6.34 31.50
CA TYR A 202 9.82 -6.27 30.04
C TYR A 202 8.64 -7.10 29.50
N THR A 203 7.79 -6.43 28.74
CA THR A 203 6.53 -6.90 28.19
C THR A 203 6.58 -6.82 26.68
N GLN A 204 6.03 -7.85 26.04
CA GLN A 204 5.79 -7.94 24.62
C GLN A 204 4.30 -8.19 24.40
N VAL A 205 3.69 -7.43 23.51
CA VAL A 205 2.30 -7.64 23.06
C VAL A 205 2.29 -7.63 21.55
N THR A 206 1.66 -8.62 20.94
CA THR A 206 1.58 -8.76 19.47
C THR A 206 0.14 -9.06 19.07
N LEU A 207 -0.37 -8.33 18.07
CA LEU A 207 -1.68 -8.59 17.48
C LEU A 207 -1.62 -9.88 16.68
N GLN A 208 -2.48 -10.84 17.03
CA GLN A 208 -2.63 -12.12 16.36
C GLN A 208 -3.74 -12.06 15.31
N GLU A 209 -4.93 -11.64 15.71
CA GLU A 209 -6.11 -11.65 14.84
C GLU A 209 -6.94 -10.39 15.05
N THR A 210 -7.61 -9.94 14.00
CA THR A 210 -8.56 -8.83 14.13
C THR A 210 -9.63 -8.87 13.04
N THR A 211 -10.84 -8.44 13.38
CA THR A 211 -11.90 -8.19 12.40
C THR A 211 -11.92 -6.74 11.93
N TYR A 212 -11.13 -5.86 12.53
CA TYR A 212 -11.00 -4.49 12.09
C TYR A 212 -10.50 -4.46 10.64
N ALA A 213 -11.07 -3.56 9.84
CA ALA A 213 -10.61 -3.30 8.50
C ALA A 213 -9.25 -2.58 8.53
N ILE A 214 -8.17 -3.30 8.81
CA ILE A 214 -6.80 -2.82 8.61
C ILE A 214 -6.66 -2.55 7.12
N SER A 215 -6.42 -1.29 6.74
CA SER A 215 -6.05 -0.81 5.41
C SER A 215 -6.11 -1.83 4.26
N ARG A 216 -7.31 -2.32 3.92
CA ARG A 216 -7.56 -3.15 2.72
C ARG A 216 -7.84 -2.30 1.49
N ASN A 217 -7.72 -0.96 1.62
CA ASN A 217 -7.95 0.06 0.60
C ASN A 217 -7.10 -0.11 -0.67
N ARG A 218 -6.19 -1.09 -0.70
CA ARG A 218 -5.27 -1.39 -1.79
C ARG A 218 -5.83 -2.48 -2.71
N PHE A 219 -6.51 -3.48 -2.14
CA PHE A 219 -7.22 -4.51 -2.90
C PHE A 219 -8.40 -3.93 -3.67
N THR A 220 -8.97 -2.82 -3.20
CA THR A 220 -9.98 -2.07 -3.94
C THR A 220 -9.34 -1.28 -5.09
N VAL A 221 -8.13 -0.73 -4.90
CA VAL A 221 -7.44 0.08 -5.92
C VAL A 221 -6.97 -0.74 -7.12
N ILE A 222 -6.57 -2.01 -6.98
CA ILE A 222 -6.12 -2.81 -8.13
C ILE A 222 -7.20 -2.96 -9.21
N PRO A 223 -8.42 -3.45 -8.91
CA PRO A 223 -9.48 -3.55 -9.91
C PRO A 223 -9.76 -2.21 -10.60
N TRP A 224 -9.70 -1.11 -9.85
CA TRP A 224 -9.83 0.23 -10.40
C TRP A 224 -8.66 0.62 -11.29
N ALA A 225 -7.41 0.36 -10.89
CA ALA A 225 -6.22 0.63 -11.68
C ALA A 225 -6.24 -0.17 -12.99
N ILE A 226 -6.53 -1.47 -12.92
CA ILE A 226 -6.73 -2.34 -14.08
C ILE A 226 -7.85 -1.79 -14.97
N GLY A 227 -9.00 -1.47 -14.39
CA GLY A 227 -10.16 -0.94 -15.09
C GLY A 227 -9.86 0.40 -15.78
N LEU A 228 -9.15 1.31 -15.13
CA LEU A 228 -8.76 2.60 -15.69
C LEU A 228 -7.72 2.46 -16.80
N PHE A 229 -6.69 1.63 -16.63
CA PHE A 229 -5.68 1.42 -17.68
C PHE A 229 -6.28 0.69 -18.88
N ALA A 230 -7.09 -0.35 -18.66
CA ALA A 230 -7.81 -1.03 -19.74
C ALA A 230 -8.81 -0.08 -20.44
N GLY A 231 -9.55 0.69 -19.64
CA GLY A 231 -10.48 1.71 -20.12
C GLY A 231 -9.78 2.78 -20.96
N LEU A 232 -8.61 3.28 -20.52
CA LEU A 232 -7.80 4.23 -21.27
C LEU A 232 -7.41 3.67 -22.64
N VAL A 233 -6.89 2.44 -22.67
CA VAL A 233 -6.46 1.79 -23.92
C VAL A 233 -7.66 1.64 -24.88
N ALA A 234 -8.81 1.19 -24.37
CA ALA A 234 -10.03 1.01 -25.17
C ALA A 234 -10.59 2.34 -25.69
N VAL A 235 -10.72 3.35 -24.82
CA VAL A 235 -11.21 4.69 -25.19
C VAL A 235 -10.28 5.36 -26.18
N ALA A 236 -8.97 5.29 -25.95
CA ALA A 236 -7.97 5.85 -26.87
C ALA A 236 -8.05 5.16 -28.25
N TYR A 237 -8.15 3.82 -28.29
CA TYR A 237 -8.33 3.08 -29.53
C TYR A 237 -9.59 3.52 -30.29
N LEU A 238 -10.74 3.57 -29.60
CA LEU A 238 -12.02 3.97 -30.20
C LEU A 238 -11.98 5.42 -30.68
N PHE A 239 -11.38 6.33 -29.91
CA PHE A 239 -11.24 7.74 -30.27
C PHE A 239 -10.35 7.92 -31.51
N MET A 240 -9.19 7.25 -31.54
CA MET A 240 -8.28 7.29 -32.69
C MET A 240 -8.92 6.72 -33.96
N LYS A 241 -9.69 5.63 -33.84
CA LYS A 241 -10.35 4.97 -34.97
C LYS A 241 -11.58 5.73 -35.46
N LYS A 242 -12.47 6.17 -34.56
CA LYS A 242 -13.77 6.77 -34.93
C LYS A 242 -13.71 8.27 -35.14
N ARG A 243 -12.93 9.01 -34.33
CA ARG A 243 -12.89 10.48 -34.37
C ARG A 243 -11.70 11.00 -35.16
N LEU A 244 -10.49 10.54 -34.82
CA LEU A 244 -9.27 11.03 -35.49
C LEU A 244 -9.00 10.33 -36.83
N LYS A 245 -9.64 9.17 -37.07
CA LYS A 245 -9.48 8.34 -38.27
C LYS A 245 -8.00 8.12 -38.64
N LEU A 246 -7.18 7.84 -37.63
CA LEU A 246 -5.76 7.57 -37.85
C LEU A 246 -5.57 6.26 -38.64
N GLU A 247 -4.46 6.17 -39.36
CA GLU A 247 -4.05 4.92 -40.03
C GLU A 247 -4.03 3.74 -39.05
N ALA A 248 -4.38 2.55 -39.55
CA ALA A 248 -4.51 1.35 -38.73
C ALA A 248 -3.20 1.00 -38.00
N GLU A 249 -2.07 1.11 -38.69
CA GLU A 249 -0.75 0.87 -38.13
C GLU A 249 -0.44 1.82 -36.96
N LYS A 250 -0.71 3.12 -37.15
CA LYS A 250 -0.46 4.13 -36.13
C LYS A 250 -1.37 3.98 -34.92
N THR A 251 -2.65 3.70 -35.15
CA THR A 251 -3.63 3.43 -34.10
C THR A 251 -3.15 2.27 -33.23
N ARG A 252 -2.75 1.18 -33.89
CA ARG A 252 -2.24 -0.03 -33.24
C ARG A 252 -0.95 0.22 -32.46
N GLU A 253 0.00 0.95 -33.04
CA GLU A 253 1.26 1.31 -32.37
C GLU A 253 1.00 2.11 -31.08
N ILE A 254 0.13 3.12 -31.13
CA ILE A 254 -0.26 3.90 -29.95
C ILE A 254 -0.96 3.01 -28.91
N THR A 255 -1.88 2.14 -29.34
CA THR A 255 -2.62 1.23 -28.45
C THR A 255 -1.66 0.29 -27.71
N PHE A 256 -0.67 -0.30 -28.39
CA PHE A 256 0.32 -1.15 -27.73
C PHE A 256 1.21 -0.36 -26.76
N LEU A 257 1.62 0.85 -27.10
CA LEU A 257 2.41 1.68 -26.19
C LEU A 257 1.61 2.12 -24.96
N LEU A 258 0.31 2.36 -25.08
CA LEU A 258 -0.57 2.63 -23.94
C LEU A 258 -0.76 1.38 -23.07
N ALA A 259 -0.98 0.21 -23.67
CA ALA A 259 -1.10 -1.05 -22.94
C ALA A 259 0.19 -1.42 -22.21
N ALA A 260 1.34 -1.27 -22.88
CA ALA A 260 2.65 -1.49 -22.28
C ALA A 260 2.91 -0.52 -21.12
N GLY A 261 2.60 0.77 -21.29
CA GLY A 261 2.74 1.77 -20.24
C GLY A 261 1.86 1.47 -19.04
N GLY A 262 0.59 1.14 -19.27
CA GLY A 262 -0.32 0.76 -18.19
C GLY A 262 0.15 -0.49 -17.45
N THR A 263 0.67 -1.49 -18.16
CA THR A 263 1.23 -2.71 -17.56
C THR A 263 2.48 -2.40 -16.73
N ALA A 264 3.43 -1.61 -17.26
CA ALA A 264 4.64 -1.23 -16.52
C ALA A 264 4.32 -0.51 -15.21
N PHE A 265 3.43 0.50 -15.26
CA PHE A 265 3.05 1.23 -14.05
C PHE A 265 2.24 0.37 -13.07
N LEU A 266 1.37 -0.51 -13.56
CA LEU A 266 0.64 -1.44 -12.70
C LEU A 266 1.60 -2.38 -11.97
N VAL A 267 2.58 -2.95 -12.67
CA VAL A 267 3.52 -3.91 -12.09
C VAL A 267 4.53 -3.20 -11.18
N ASP A 268 5.36 -2.31 -11.71
CA ASP A 268 6.48 -1.67 -10.98
C ASP A 268 6.01 -0.81 -9.79
N VAL A 269 4.82 -0.19 -9.89
CA VAL A 269 4.36 0.78 -8.88
C VAL A 269 3.25 0.24 -8.00
N PHE A 270 2.31 -0.53 -8.54
CA PHE A 270 1.22 -1.07 -7.73
C PHE A 270 1.56 -2.44 -7.17
N VAL A 271 1.96 -3.39 -8.02
CA VAL A 271 2.16 -4.76 -7.56
C VAL A 271 3.40 -4.90 -6.68
N ASP A 272 4.53 -4.35 -7.11
CA ASP A 272 5.79 -4.51 -6.37
C ASP A 272 5.78 -3.84 -5.00
N VAL A 273 5.12 -2.69 -4.91
CA VAL A 273 5.05 -1.95 -3.65
C VAL A 273 4.00 -2.54 -2.72
N TRP A 274 2.89 -3.08 -3.22
CA TRP A 274 1.73 -3.36 -2.36
C TRP A 274 1.36 -4.84 -2.25
N PHE A 275 1.77 -5.67 -3.21
CA PHE A 275 1.30 -7.06 -3.33
C PHE A 275 2.41 -8.09 -3.33
N TYR A 276 3.65 -7.66 -3.06
CA TYR A 276 4.77 -8.57 -2.89
C TYR A 276 4.50 -9.68 -1.88
N ALA A 277 3.96 -9.34 -0.69
CA ALA A 277 3.64 -10.33 0.34
C ALA A 277 2.59 -11.36 -0.13
N THR A 278 1.65 -10.97 -1.00
CA THR A 278 0.62 -11.87 -1.53
C THR A 278 1.14 -12.77 -2.65
N LEU A 279 1.96 -12.23 -3.55
CA LEU A 279 2.51 -12.98 -4.67
C LEU A 279 3.74 -13.81 -4.29
N GLY A 280 4.44 -13.39 -3.23
CA GLY A 280 5.78 -13.82 -2.91
C GLY A 280 6.78 -13.50 -4.03
N LEU A 281 8.04 -13.89 -3.82
CA LEU A 281 9.10 -13.72 -4.82
C LEU A 281 8.73 -14.33 -6.17
N MET A 282 8.29 -15.59 -6.16
CA MET A 282 8.04 -16.33 -7.40
C MET A 282 6.85 -15.76 -8.17
N GLY A 283 5.78 -15.36 -7.49
CA GLY A 283 4.64 -14.71 -8.15
C GLY A 283 5.02 -13.37 -8.77
N SER A 284 5.81 -12.54 -8.07
CA SER A 284 6.33 -11.28 -8.62
C SER A 284 7.25 -11.50 -9.82
N VAL A 285 8.16 -12.48 -9.76
CA VAL A 285 9.05 -12.84 -10.88
C VAL A 285 8.23 -13.31 -12.09
N LEU A 286 7.25 -14.20 -11.88
CA LEU A 286 6.40 -14.69 -12.97
C LEU A 286 5.59 -13.55 -13.61
N LEU A 287 5.08 -12.62 -12.81
CA LEU A 287 4.37 -11.45 -13.31
C LEU A 287 5.27 -10.56 -14.18
N HIS A 288 6.49 -10.28 -13.72
CA HIS A 288 7.49 -9.53 -14.49
C HIS A 288 7.83 -10.23 -15.79
N MET A 289 8.10 -11.54 -15.73
CA MET A 289 8.39 -12.34 -16.92
C MET A 289 7.21 -12.32 -17.91
N GLY A 290 5.97 -12.38 -17.42
CA GLY A 290 4.77 -12.21 -18.24
C GLY A 290 4.71 -10.85 -18.94
N ALA A 291 4.97 -9.77 -18.21
CA ALA A 291 5.02 -8.41 -18.77
C ALA A 291 6.15 -8.26 -19.81
N ILE A 292 7.33 -8.80 -19.53
CA ILE A 292 8.49 -8.84 -20.44
C ILE A 292 8.14 -9.58 -21.74
N LEU A 293 7.48 -10.73 -21.65
CA LEU A 293 7.01 -11.47 -22.83
C LEU A 293 6.02 -10.64 -23.66
N GLY A 294 5.09 -9.95 -23.02
CA GLY A 294 4.20 -9.00 -23.69
C GLY A 294 4.97 -7.89 -24.42
N PHE A 295 6.00 -7.32 -23.78
CA PHE A 295 6.83 -6.28 -24.37
C PHE A 295 7.67 -6.81 -25.53
N LEU A 296 8.19 -8.03 -25.44
CA LEU A 296 8.89 -8.72 -26.53
C LEU A 296 7.99 -8.88 -27.75
N VAL A 297 6.74 -9.32 -27.57
CA VAL A 297 5.75 -9.42 -28.66
C VAL A 297 5.53 -8.06 -29.31
N ILE A 298 5.37 -6.99 -28.52
CA ILE A 298 5.23 -5.62 -29.04
C ILE A 298 6.49 -5.22 -29.82
N CYS A 299 7.68 -5.48 -29.29
CA CYS A 299 8.95 -5.13 -29.93
C CYS A 299 9.18 -5.87 -31.26
N ILE A 300 8.81 -7.15 -31.34
CA ILE A 300 8.87 -7.94 -32.59
C ILE A 300 7.90 -7.34 -33.62
N TYR A 301 6.66 -7.11 -33.19
CA TYR A 301 5.58 -6.72 -34.08
C TYR A 301 5.71 -5.28 -34.59
N GLN A 302 6.16 -4.35 -33.74
CA GLN A 302 6.45 -2.94 -34.09
C GLN A 302 7.90 -2.71 -34.54
N LYS A 303 8.71 -3.78 -34.55
CA LYS A 303 10.12 -3.76 -34.98
C LYS A 303 10.98 -2.74 -34.20
N TYR A 304 10.77 -2.62 -32.89
CA TYR A 304 11.61 -1.77 -32.02
C TYR A 304 12.97 -2.41 -31.69
N GLY A 305 13.12 -3.71 -31.94
CA GLY A 305 14.30 -4.48 -31.57
C GLY A 305 14.23 -5.01 -30.14
N LEU A 306 14.73 -6.23 -29.93
CA LEU A 306 14.58 -6.94 -28.65
C LEU A 306 15.35 -6.30 -27.49
N LYS A 307 16.35 -5.47 -27.79
CA LYS A 307 17.15 -4.76 -26.78
C LYS A 307 16.32 -3.78 -25.93
N CYS A 308 15.10 -3.46 -26.35
CA CYS A 308 14.21 -2.58 -25.59
C CYS A 308 13.80 -3.14 -24.23
N VAL A 309 13.75 -4.48 -24.08
CA VAL A 309 13.35 -5.12 -22.81
C VAL A 309 14.54 -5.45 -21.89
N THR A 310 15.75 -5.09 -22.29
CA THR A 310 16.96 -5.35 -21.49
C THR A 310 16.88 -4.78 -20.08
N PRO A 311 16.37 -3.56 -19.83
CA PRO A 311 16.23 -3.05 -18.46
C PRO A 311 15.36 -3.95 -17.56
N ALA A 312 14.22 -4.43 -18.06
CA ALA A 312 13.33 -5.33 -17.31
C ALA A 312 13.96 -6.71 -17.06
N LEU A 313 14.72 -7.25 -18.02
CA LEU A 313 15.47 -8.50 -17.82
C LEU A 313 16.58 -8.34 -16.76
N LEU A 314 17.28 -7.20 -16.78
CA LEU A 314 18.34 -6.89 -15.82
C LEU A 314 17.78 -6.70 -14.41
N GLU A 315 16.61 -6.09 -14.28
CA GLU A 315 15.87 -5.99 -13.03
C GLU A 315 15.59 -7.37 -12.44
N VAL A 316 14.94 -8.27 -13.19
CA VAL A 316 14.64 -9.63 -12.71
C VAL A 316 15.94 -10.37 -12.32
N ALA A 317 16.99 -10.28 -13.14
CA ALA A 317 18.27 -10.90 -12.83
C ALA A 317 18.93 -10.31 -11.57
N PHE A 318 18.87 -8.99 -11.39
CA PHE A 318 19.39 -8.29 -10.22
C PHE A 318 18.67 -8.73 -8.95
N ILE A 319 17.33 -8.79 -8.97
CA ILE A 319 16.53 -9.18 -7.80
C ILE A 319 16.82 -10.63 -7.41
N LEU A 320 16.82 -11.56 -8.37
CA LEU A 320 17.16 -12.96 -8.10
C LEU A 320 18.58 -13.11 -7.52
N SER A 321 19.54 -12.33 -8.02
CA SER A 321 20.90 -12.31 -7.49
C SER A 321 20.95 -11.77 -6.06
N MET A 322 20.20 -10.71 -5.76
CA MET A 322 20.12 -10.12 -4.43
C MET A 322 19.49 -11.07 -3.43
N VAL A 323 18.35 -11.68 -3.75
CA VAL A 323 17.72 -12.69 -2.89
C VAL A 323 18.67 -13.84 -2.62
N TYR A 324 19.32 -14.38 -3.65
CA TYR A 324 20.28 -15.47 -3.49
C TYR A 324 21.48 -15.08 -2.60
N PHE A 325 21.96 -13.84 -2.72
CA PHE A 325 23.10 -13.35 -1.95
C PHE A 325 22.74 -13.05 -0.49
N VAL A 326 21.60 -12.40 -0.26
CA VAL A 326 21.15 -11.99 1.09
C VAL A 326 20.53 -13.17 1.86
N GLY A 327 19.97 -14.16 1.14
CA GLY A 327 19.26 -15.28 1.75
C GLY A 327 17.90 -14.90 2.33
N ASP A 328 17.38 -13.73 1.98
CA ASP A 328 16.07 -13.24 2.38
C ASP A 328 15.24 -13.02 1.12
N ASP A 329 14.10 -13.69 1.06
CA ASP A 329 13.09 -13.47 0.02
C ASP A 329 12.48 -12.07 0.16
N PHE A 330 12.56 -11.44 1.33
CA PHE A 330 11.93 -10.15 1.56
C PHE A 330 12.81 -8.99 1.12
N VAL A 331 12.56 -8.41 -0.08
CA VAL A 331 13.09 -7.08 -0.32
C VAL A 331 12.25 -6.16 -1.23
N PRO A 332 12.07 -4.88 -0.86
CA PRO A 332 11.66 -3.78 -1.76
C PRO A 332 12.62 -3.53 -2.95
N HIS A 333 13.48 -4.48 -3.32
CA HIS A 333 14.36 -4.38 -4.47
C HIS A 333 13.60 -4.26 -5.80
N LEU A 334 12.45 -4.94 -5.90
CA LEU A 334 11.52 -4.79 -7.03
C LEU A 334 11.04 -3.34 -7.17
N THR A 335 10.72 -2.66 -6.06
CA THR A 335 10.27 -1.25 -6.09
C THR A 335 11.38 -0.24 -6.42
N ALA A 336 12.65 -0.64 -6.26
CA ALA A 336 13.82 0.21 -6.49
C ALA A 336 14.35 0.12 -7.94
N ALA A 337 14.01 -0.94 -8.65
CA ALA A 337 14.25 -1.09 -10.07
C ALA A 337 12.96 -0.74 -10.82
N TRP A 338 13.06 0.09 -11.86
CA TRP A 338 11.92 0.49 -12.69
C TRP A 338 12.13 -0.08 -14.09
N GLY A 339 12.43 -1.38 -14.17
CA GLY A 339 12.91 -2.03 -15.38
C GLY A 339 11.83 -2.13 -16.45
N LEU A 340 10.57 -2.40 -16.10
CA LEU A 340 9.47 -2.35 -17.07
C LEU A 340 9.18 -0.92 -17.51
N ILE A 341 9.13 0.05 -16.59
CA ILE A 341 8.94 1.47 -16.93
C ILE A 341 10.08 1.97 -17.84
N ALA A 342 11.33 1.64 -17.54
CA ALA A 342 12.48 2.01 -18.36
C ALA A 342 12.42 1.37 -19.76
N SER A 343 12.05 0.09 -19.83
CA SER A 343 11.84 -0.62 -21.10
C SER A 343 10.73 0.04 -21.93
N TRP A 344 9.65 0.47 -21.27
CA TRP A 344 8.57 1.21 -21.91
C TRP A 344 9.01 2.59 -22.43
N PHE A 345 9.78 3.35 -21.66
CA PHE A 345 10.35 4.62 -22.13
C PHE A 345 11.23 4.45 -23.37
N ILE A 346 12.04 3.38 -23.42
CA ILE A 346 12.85 3.05 -24.60
C ILE A 346 11.95 2.75 -25.81
N MET A 347 10.91 1.93 -25.64
CA MET A 347 9.93 1.67 -26.71
C MET A 347 9.28 2.97 -27.20
N LEU A 348 8.84 3.83 -26.28
CA LEU A 348 8.23 5.13 -26.62
C LEU A 348 9.21 6.06 -27.35
N TYR A 349 10.49 6.05 -26.98
CA TYR A 349 11.54 6.83 -27.63
C TYR A 349 11.84 6.37 -29.07
N LEU A 350 11.81 5.05 -29.28
CA LEU A 350 12.04 4.41 -30.59
C LEU A 350 10.80 4.47 -31.48
N ALA A 351 9.60 4.57 -30.90
CA ALA A 351 8.32 4.60 -31.62
C ALA A 351 8.30 5.64 -32.74
N GLY A 352 8.17 5.20 -33.99
CA GLY A 352 8.21 6.07 -35.15
C GLY A 352 9.58 6.61 -35.55
N ARG A 353 10.70 6.04 -35.09
CA ARG A 353 12.00 6.22 -35.74
C ARG A 353 12.14 5.23 -36.89
N PRO A 354 12.74 5.60 -38.04
CA PRO A 354 13.14 4.60 -39.01
C PRO A 354 14.10 3.64 -38.33
N LEU A 355 13.90 2.33 -38.53
CA LEU A 355 14.94 1.35 -38.23
C LEU A 355 16.19 1.86 -38.93
N ALA A 356 17.24 2.16 -38.16
CA ALA A 356 18.56 2.26 -38.75
C ALA A 356 18.74 1.00 -39.60
N GLU A 357 19.14 1.16 -40.87
CA GLU A 357 19.44 0.08 -41.79
C GLU A 357 20.54 -0.83 -41.20
N SER A 358 20.16 -1.69 -40.25
CA SER A 358 21.00 -2.74 -39.71
C SER A 358 20.79 -4.05 -40.47
N SER A 359 20.14 -4.00 -41.64
CA SER A 359 20.32 -5.00 -42.68
C SER A 359 21.58 -4.68 -43.51
N LYS A 360 22.74 -4.52 -42.85
CA LYS A 360 23.94 -5.06 -43.49
C LYS A 360 23.72 -6.56 -43.52
N LYS A 361 23.33 -7.04 -44.68
CA LYS A 361 23.27 -8.46 -45.01
C LYS A 361 24.47 -9.14 -44.37
N PHE A 362 24.23 -10.17 -43.57
CA PHE A 362 25.21 -11.23 -43.43
C PHE A 362 25.29 -11.90 -44.82
N GLU A 363 26.13 -11.33 -45.69
CA GLU A 363 26.69 -12.09 -46.80
C GLU A 363 27.63 -13.10 -46.15
N ILE A 364 27.15 -14.33 -46.08
CA ILE A 364 28.00 -15.49 -45.85
C ILE A 364 28.95 -15.52 -47.05
N VAL A 365 30.23 -15.22 -46.79
CA VAL A 365 31.35 -15.55 -47.68
C VAL A 365 31.93 -16.88 -47.22
#